data_AF-A0AA47EGU8-F1
#
_entry.id   AF-A0AA47EGU8-F1
#
_cell.length_a   1.000
_cell.length_b   1.000
_cell.length_c   1.000
_cell.angle_alpha   90.00
_cell.angle_beta   90.00
_cell.angle_gamma   90.00
#
_symmetry.space_group_name_H-M   'P 1'
#
loop_
_entity.id
_entity.type
_entity.pdbx_description
1 polymer ?
#
loop_
_entity_poly.entity_id
_entity_poly.type
_entity_poly.pdbx_seq_one_letter_code
_entity_poly.pdbx_strand_id
1 'polypeptide(L)'
;MNKEEILVKSRQEKNDEGIEYLKTKGRGIGVIGFIAIIIFVVIYNFINGLDSYSVFSIFWSYIALDGYGKYKILKEKKYLTTAIAGIVASIGFLISYILTTI
;
A
#
# COMPACT_ATOMS: atom_id res chain seq x y z
N MET A 1 -17.11 -35.91 10.41
CA MET A 1 -16.38 -35.49 9.20
C MET A 1 -15.36 -36.56 8.90
N ASN A 2 -15.50 -37.24 7.76
CA ASN A 2 -14.70 -38.41 7.44
C ASN A 2 -13.38 -38.00 6.77
N LYS A 3 -12.29 -38.74 6.99
CA LYS A 3 -10.93 -38.36 6.53
C LYS A 3 -10.87 -38.20 5.01
N GLU A 4 -11.66 -38.99 4.29
CA GLU A 4 -11.81 -38.92 2.83
C GLU A 4 -12.54 -37.66 2.35
N GLU A 5 -13.57 -37.21 3.07
CA GLU A 5 -14.29 -35.97 2.74
C GLU A 5 -13.36 -34.75 2.84
N ILE A 6 -12.47 -34.73 3.84
CA ILE A 6 -11.46 -33.67 4.03
C ILE A 6 -10.47 -33.66 2.87
N LEU A 7 -10.00 -34.83 2.44
CA LEU A 7 -9.03 -34.97 1.35
C LEU A 7 -9.64 -34.63 -0.01
N VAL A 8 -10.91 -34.97 -0.25
CA VAL A 8 -11.62 -34.58 -1.47
C VAL A 8 -11.87 -33.08 -1.49
N LYS A 9 -12.29 -32.49 -0.37
CA LYS A 9 -12.50 -31.05 -0.25
C LYS A 9 -11.20 -30.25 -0.44
N SER A 10 -10.09 -30.69 0.17
CA SER A 10 -8.76 -30.10 -0.03
C SER A 10 -8.25 -30.22 -1.47
N ARG A 11 -8.55 -31.32 -2.18
CA ARG A 11 -8.20 -31.45 -3.61
C ARG A 11 -9.09 -30.63 -4.53
N GLN A 12 -10.34 -30.36 -4.13
CA GLN A 12 -11.27 -29.50 -4.85
C GLN A 12 -10.96 -28.01 -4.62
N GLU A 13 -10.48 -27.65 -3.44
CA GLU A 13 -9.89 -26.36 -3.12
C GLU A 13 -8.52 -26.26 -3.83
N LYS A 14 -8.51 -25.92 -5.12
CA LYS A 14 -7.32 -25.57 -5.91
C LYS A 14 -6.59 -24.29 -5.42
N ASN A 15 -6.77 -23.91 -4.16
CA ASN A 15 -6.02 -22.83 -3.52
C ASN A 15 -4.75 -23.44 -2.94
N ASP A 16 -3.66 -23.35 -3.70
CA ASP A 16 -2.34 -23.63 -3.17
C ASP A 16 -1.99 -22.52 -2.18
N GLU A 17 -2.20 -22.80 -0.88
CA GLU A 17 -1.85 -21.91 0.23
C GLU A 17 -0.39 -21.45 0.15
N GLY A 18 0.50 -22.27 -0.43
CA GLY A 18 1.88 -21.92 -0.69
C GLY A 18 2.03 -20.78 -1.69
N ILE A 19 1.23 -20.76 -2.77
CA ILE A 19 1.22 -19.67 -3.75
C ILE A 19 0.66 -18.39 -3.14
N GLU A 20 -0.39 -18.47 -2.32
CA GLU A 20 -0.96 -17.30 -1.63
C GLU A 20 0.01 -16.70 -0.60
N TYR A 21 0.73 -17.56 0.12
CA TYR A 21 1.81 -17.15 1.02
C TYR A 21 2.94 -16.45 0.26
N LEU A 22 3.40 -17.01 -0.86
CA LEU A 22 4.43 -16.41 -1.70
C LEU A 22 4.01 -15.06 -2.29
N LYS A 23 2.75 -14.93 -2.73
CA LYS A 23 2.19 -13.64 -3.20
C LYS A 23 2.19 -12.57 -2.12
N THR A 24 1.79 -12.94 -0.91
CA THR A 24 1.76 -12.02 0.24
C THR A 24 3.18 -11.58 0.64
N LYS A 25 4.13 -12.51 0.66
CA LYS A 25 5.54 -12.24 0.96
C LYS A 25 6.18 -11.37 -0.12
N GLY A 26 5.90 -11.64 -1.40
CA GLY A 26 6.35 -10.83 -2.53
C GLY A 26 5.83 -9.39 -2.47
N ARG A 27 4.54 -9.20 -2.12
CA ARG A 27 3.98 -7.86 -1.88
C ARG A 27 4.72 -7.13 -0.76
N GLY A 28 5.03 -7.82 0.34
CA GLY A 28 5.79 -7.25 1.45
C GLY A 28 7.16 -6.73 1.02
N ILE A 29 7.91 -7.51 0.24
CA ILE A 29 9.23 -7.11 -0.29
C ILE A 29 9.10 -5.88 -1.20
N GLY A 30 8.07 -5.86 -2.07
CA GLY A 30 7.80 -4.70 -2.94
C GLY A 30 7.54 -3.42 -2.16
N VAL A 31 6.75 -3.49 -1.08
CA VAL A 31 6.47 -2.33 -0.20
C VAL A 31 7.74 -1.85 0.51
N ILE A 32 8.58 -2.77 0.98
CA ILE A 32 9.86 -2.41 1.61
C ILE A 32 10.76 -1.68 0.61
N GLY A 33 10.89 -2.20 -0.62
CA GLY A 33 11.68 -1.54 -1.67
C GLY A 33 11.13 -0.16 -2.04
N PHE A 34 9.81 -0.04 -2.17
CA PHE A 34 9.14 1.24 -2.43
C PHE A 34 9.42 2.29 -1.34
N ILE A 35 9.28 1.90 -0.06
CA ILE A 35 9.56 2.79 1.07
C ILE A 35 11.05 3.19 1.09
N ALA A 36 11.96 2.24 0.82
CA ALA A 36 13.39 2.52 0.78
C ALA A 36 13.74 3.57 -0.29
N ILE A 37 13.15 3.48 -1.49
CA ILE A 37 13.33 4.47 -2.55
C ILE A 37 12.78 5.83 -2.14
N ILE A 38 11.59 5.90 -1.54
CA ILE A 38 11.01 7.16 -1.05
C ILE A 38 11.95 7.83 -0.05
N ILE A 39 12.45 7.07 0.94
CA ILE A 39 13.38 7.60 1.94
C ILE A 39 14.64 8.16 1.27
N PHE A 40 15.22 7.42 0.33
CA PHE A 40 16.40 7.87 -0.40
C PHE A 40 16.16 9.19 -1.13
N VAL A 41 15.04 9.31 -1.86
CA VAL A 41 14.69 10.53 -2.60
C VAL A 41 14.43 11.71 -1.65
N VAL A 42 13.72 11.49 -0.54
CA VAL A 42 13.46 12.55 0.44
C VAL A 42 14.76 13.05 1.09
N ILE A 43 15.69 12.14 1.42
CA ILE A 43 17.01 12.51 1.95
C ILE A 43 17.81 13.30 0.91
N TYR A 44 17.83 12.82 -0.34
CA TYR A 44 18.51 13.51 -1.43
C TYR A 44 17.96 14.94 -1.62
N ASN A 45 16.63 15.09 -1.68
CA ASN A 45 15.99 16.38 -1.83
C ASN A 45 16.31 17.30 -0.64
N PHE A 46 16.24 16.79 0.59
CA PHE A 46 16.57 17.54 1.79
C PHE A 46 18.02 18.07 1.78
N ILE A 47 19.00 17.23 1.41
CA ILE A 47 20.41 17.64 1.34
C ILE A 47 20.63 18.72 0.27
N ASN A 48 19.88 18.67 -0.83
CA ASN A 48 19.99 19.64 -1.94
C ASN A 48 19.07 20.86 -1.79
N GLY A 49 18.31 20.98 -0.70
CA GLY A 49 17.35 22.07 -0.50
C GLY A 49 16.16 22.03 -1.48
N LEU A 50 15.87 20.88 -2.06
CA LEU A 50 14.72 20.66 -2.95
C LEU A 50 13.48 20.28 -2.13
N ASP A 51 12.29 20.62 -2.61
CA ASP A 51 11.05 20.13 -2.03
C ASP A 51 10.84 18.63 -2.33
N SER A 52 9.91 18.00 -1.62
CA SER A 52 9.52 16.60 -1.84
C SER A 52 8.02 16.45 -1.97
N TYR A 53 7.32 17.51 -2.40
CA TYR A 53 5.86 17.53 -2.42
C TYR A 53 5.29 16.47 -3.37
N SER A 54 5.91 16.26 -4.54
CA SER A 54 5.53 15.19 -5.47
C SER A 54 5.67 13.80 -4.86
N VAL A 55 6.80 13.53 -4.18
CA VAL A 55 7.09 12.25 -3.53
C VAL A 55 6.07 11.97 -2.43
N PHE A 56 5.79 12.96 -1.57
CA PHE A 56 4.80 12.82 -0.51
C PHE A 56 3.38 12.66 -1.06
N SER A 57 3.03 13.37 -2.14
CA SER A 57 1.73 13.21 -2.78
C SER A 57 1.50 11.76 -3.24
N ILE A 58 2.49 11.17 -3.91
CA ILE A 58 2.44 9.77 -4.37
C ILE A 58 2.38 8.82 -3.17
N PHE A 59 3.23 9.03 -2.15
CA PHE A 59 3.24 8.19 -0.95
C PHE A 59 1.89 8.14 -0.25
N TRP A 60 1.29 9.31 0.00
CA TRP A 60 -0.02 9.38 0.68
C TRP A 60 -1.16 8.82 -0.19
N SER A 61 -1.07 8.95 -1.52
CA SER A 61 -2.02 8.31 -2.44
C SER A 61 -1.98 6.78 -2.33
N TYR A 62 -0.78 6.21 -2.19
CA TYR A 62 -0.60 4.77 -2.01
C TYR A 62 -1.22 4.30 -0.69
N ILE A 63 -0.92 4.98 0.43
CA ILE A 63 -1.50 4.67 1.74
C ILE A 63 -3.03 4.76 1.71
N ALA A 64 -3.57 5.76 1.02
CA ALA A 64 -5.00 5.93 0.87
C ALA A 64 -5.67 4.74 0.15
N LEU A 65 -5.11 4.36 -1.00
CA LEU A 65 -5.65 3.28 -1.84
C LEU A 65 -5.47 1.91 -1.18
N ASP A 66 -4.35 1.66 -0.51
CA ASP A 66 -4.12 0.43 0.27
C ASP A 66 -5.11 0.34 1.45
N GLY A 67 -5.32 1.45 2.17
CA GLY A 67 -6.32 1.56 3.22
C GLY A 67 -7.73 1.32 2.71
N TYR A 68 -8.12 1.92 1.59
CA TYR A 68 -9.43 1.72 0.99
C TYR A 68 -9.63 0.27 0.52
N GLY A 69 -8.62 -0.34 -0.09
CA GLY A 69 -8.63 -1.75 -0.49
C GLY A 69 -8.85 -2.68 0.70
N LYS A 70 -8.14 -2.45 1.80
CA LYS A 70 -8.32 -3.20 3.06
C LYS A 70 -9.70 -2.96 3.67
N TYR A 71 -10.21 -1.73 3.65
CA TYR A 71 -11.55 -1.42 4.12
C TYR A 71 -12.63 -2.16 3.32
N LYS A 72 -12.48 -2.26 1.99
CA LYS A 72 -13.47 -2.95 1.14
C LYS A 72 -13.65 -4.41 1.53
N ILE A 73 -12.57 -5.06 1.97
CA ILE A 73 -12.54 -6.48 2.36
C ILE A 73 -12.89 -6.66 3.84
N LEU A 74 -12.20 -5.96 4.74
CA LEU A 74 -12.29 -6.17 6.20
C LEU A 74 -13.41 -5.36 6.86
N LYS A 75 -13.91 -4.31 6.20
CA LYS A 75 -14.96 -3.38 6.69
C LYS A 75 -14.65 -2.69 8.03
N GLU A 76 -13.40 -2.71 8.47
CA GLU A 76 -12.99 -2.03 9.70
C GLU A 76 -12.83 -0.51 9.50
N LYS A 77 -13.43 0.27 10.40
CA LYS A 77 -13.42 1.75 10.33
C LYS A 77 -12.02 2.36 10.30
N LYS A 78 -11.03 1.72 10.94
CA LYS A 78 -9.63 2.19 10.97
C LYS A 78 -9.00 2.32 9.58
N TYR A 79 -9.38 1.45 8.65
CA TYR A 79 -8.88 1.48 7.28
C TYR A 79 -9.56 2.57 6.46
N LEU A 80 -10.83 2.85 6.74
CA LEU A 80 -11.55 3.96 6.10
C LEU A 80 -11.00 5.32 6.56
N THR A 81 -10.74 5.49 7.85
CA THR A 81 -10.14 6.73 8.36
C THR A 81 -8.74 6.96 7.79
N THR A 82 -7.94 5.89 7.69
CA THR A 82 -6.63 5.94 7.02
C THR A 82 -6.75 6.33 5.56
N ALA A 83 -7.73 5.77 4.84
CA ALA A 83 -7.97 6.09 3.44
C ALA A 83 -8.29 7.57 3.24
N ILE A 84 -9.23 8.10 4.03
CA ILE A 84 -9.65 9.50 3.95
C ILE A 84 -8.49 10.44 4.31
N ALA A 85 -7.77 10.16 5.39
CA ALA A 85 -6.61 10.97 5.79
C ALA A 85 -5.52 10.98 4.72
N GLY A 86 -5.24 9.82 4.10
CA GLY A 86 -4.27 9.71 3.02
C GLY A 86 -4.69 10.48 1.76
N ILE A 87 -5.98 10.48 1.40
CA ILE A 87 -6.48 11.27 0.25
C ILE A 87 -6.27 12.76 0.50
N VAL A 88 -6.67 13.25 1.68
CA VAL A 88 -6.52 14.66 2.04
C VAL A 88 -5.05 15.08 2.01
N ALA A 89 -4.17 14.28 2.60
CA ALA A 89 -2.73 14.54 2.58
C ALA A 89 -2.17 14.53 1.15
N SER A 90 -2.53 13.55 0.33
CA SER A 90 -2.06 13.41 -1.05
C SER A 90 -2.46 14.61 -1.91
N ILE A 91 -3.70 15.08 -1.79
CA ILE A 91 -4.21 16.27 -2.49
C ILE A 91 -3.48 17.52 -2.00
N GLY A 92 -3.31 17.68 -0.69
CA GLY A 92 -2.56 18.82 -0.12
C GLY A 92 -1.14 18.91 -0.69
N PHE A 93 -0.40 17.80 -0.68
CA PHE A 93 0.94 17.76 -1.26
C PHE A 93 0.96 17.94 -2.77
N LEU A 94 -0.05 17.43 -3.49
CA LEU A 94 -0.15 17.64 -4.95
C LEU A 94 -0.33 19.13 -5.28
N ILE A 95 -1.20 19.81 -4.53
CA ILE A 95 -1.42 21.24 -4.69
C ILE A 95 -0.12 22.00 -4.38
N SER A 96 0.57 21.67 -3.29
CA SER A 96 1.87 22.28 -2.96
C SER A 96 2.90 22.09 -4.08
N TYR A 97 2.99 20.89 -4.64
CA TYR A 97 3.89 20.60 -5.77
C TYR A 97 3.57 21.48 -6.98
N ILE A 98 2.29 21.57 -7.36
CA ILE A 98 1.85 22.39 -8.49
C ILE A 98 2.18 23.87 -8.24
N LEU A 99 1.87 24.40 -7.06
CA LEU A 99 2.13 25.80 -6.71
C LEU A 99 3.61 26.16 -6.64
N THR A 100 4.48 25.20 -6.29
CA THR A 100 5.94 25.42 -6.27
C THR A 100 6.57 25.35 -7.67
N THR A 101 5.92 24.69 -8.63
CA THR A 101 6.48 24.46 -9.97
C THR A 101 6.01 25.46 -11.03
N ILE A 102 4.89 26.16 -10.78
CA ILE A 102 4.38 27.26 -11.62
C ILE A 102 5.15 28.54 -11.34
#